data_AF-A0A945IEE7-F1
#
_entry.id   AF-A0A945IEE7-F1
#
_cell.length_a   1.000
_cell.length_b   1.000
_cell.length_c   1.000
_cell.angle_alpha   90.00
_cell.angle_beta   90.00
_cell.angle_gamma   90.00
#
_symmetry.space_group_name_H-M   'P 1'
#
loop_
_entity.id
_entity.type
_entity.pdbx_description
1 polymer ?
#
loop_
_entity_poly.entity_id
_entity_poly.type
_entity_poly.pdbx_seq_one_letter_code
_entity_poly.pdbx_strand_id
1 'polypeptide(L)' 'MRICDSDGGGSHSLAMLFHGGVWVASDVDAEDMTSLGLPRQDGAAVLSADYRLAPETRFPR' A
#
# COMPACT_ATOMS: atom_id res chain seq x y z
N MET A 1 3.37 3.83 -6.48
CA MET A 1 2.45 2.73 -6.10
C MET A 1 3.18 1.40 -6.25
N ARG A 2 2.83 0.41 -5.44
CA ARG A 2 3.41 -0.96 -5.46
C ARG A 2 2.29 -2.01 -5.34
N ILE A 3 2.41 -3.11 -6.07
CA ILE A 3 1.51 -4.27 -5.96
C ILE A 3 2.30 -5.45 -5.38
N CYS A 4 1.71 -6.12 -4.39
CA CYS A 4 2.22 -7.35 -3.81
C CYS A 4 1.10 -8.41 -3.87
N ASP A 5 1.41 -9.59 -4.36
CA ASP A 5 0.52 -10.76 -4.32
C ASP A 5 1.26 -11.97 -3.75
N SER A 6 0.55 -13.09 -3.63
CA SER A 6 1.18 -14.37 -3.38
C SER A 6 1.43 -15.05 -4.73
N ASP A 7 2.57 -15.73 -4.89
CA ASP A 7 2.99 -16.41 -6.14
C ASP A 7 1.97 -17.44 -6.69
N GLY A 8 0.89 -17.73 -5.94
CA GLY A 8 -0.23 -18.53 -6.38
C GLY A 8 -1.09 -17.79 -7.39
N GLY A 9 -0.91 -18.09 -8.68
CA GLY A 9 -1.77 -17.55 -9.75
C GLY A 9 -3.26 -17.83 -9.50
N GLY A 10 -4.11 -16.82 -9.69
CA GLY A 10 -5.55 -16.91 -9.46
C GLY A 10 -6.22 -15.54 -9.35
N SER A 11 -7.54 -15.53 -9.26
CA SER A 11 -8.29 -14.30 -8.93
C SER A 11 -8.28 -14.11 -7.43
N HIS A 12 -7.69 -13.01 -6.97
CA HIS A 12 -7.60 -12.65 -5.56
C HIS A 12 -8.46 -11.42 -5.26
N SER A 13 -8.91 -11.30 -4.01
CA SER A 13 -9.43 -10.03 -3.50
C SER A 13 -8.30 -9.00 -3.48
N LEU A 14 -8.63 -7.72 -3.66
CA LEU A 14 -7.65 -6.63 -3.63
C LEU A 14 -7.88 -5.74 -2.40
N ALA A 15 -6.85 -5.56 -1.59
CA ALA A 15 -6.80 -4.57 -0.51
C ALA A 15 -5.95 -3.36 -0.94
N MET A 16 -6.37 -2.16 -0.55
CA MET A 16 -5.61 -0.93 -0.82
C MET A 16 -5.02 -0.41 0.49
N LEU A 17 -3.71 -0.24 0.51
CA LEU A 17 -2.97 0.28 1.65
C LEU A 17 -2.61 1.75 1.40
N PHE A 18 -2.95 2.59 2.37
CA PHE A 18 -2.52 3.98 2.42
C PHE A 18 -1.55 4.13 3.59
N HIS A 19 -0.31 4.50 3.27
CA HIS A 19 0.70 4.69 4.30
C HIS A 19 0.33 5.76 5.31
N GLY A 20 0.88 5.59 6.51
CA GLY A 20 0.79 6.58 7.58
C GLY A 20 1.67 7.81 7.32
N GLY A 21 2.11 8.46 8.40
CA GLY A 21 2.99 9.63 8.32
C GLY A 21 2.26 10.98 8.21
N VAL A 22 1.01 11.03 8.67
CA VAL A 22 0.23 12.27 8.87
C VAL A 22 0.17 13.12 7.58
N TRP A 23 0.07 12.46 6.42
CA TRP A 23 0.08 13.07 5.09
C TRP A 23 1.33 13.88 4.71
N VAL A 24 2.40 13.81 5.50
CA VAL A 24 3.61 14.64 5.35
C VAL A 24 4.87 13.80 5.18
N ALA A 25 4.89 12.57 5.69
CA ALA A 25 6.04 11.69 5.68
C ALA A 25 5.62 10.25 5.37
N SER A 26 6.62 9.36 5.30
CA SER A 26 6.48 7.94 4.89
C SER A 26 6.31 7.76 3.38
N ASP A 27 6.51 6.53 2.96
CA ASP A 27 6.36 6.05 1.59
C ASP A 27 5.98 4.55 1.63
N VAL A 28 5.91 3.94 0.45
CA VAL A 28 5.59 2.52 0.27
C VAL A 28 6.69 1.56 0.73
N ASP A 29 7.92 2.03 0.94
CA ASP A 29 9.03 1.21 1.45
C ASP A 29 8.99 1.13 2.98
N ALA A 30 8.54 2.19 3.65
CA ALA A 30 8.41 2.23 5.11
C ALA A 30 7.39 1.22 5.68
N GLU A 31 6.49 0.71 4.85
CA GLU A 31 5.38 -0.19 5.22
C GLU A 31 5.46 -1.58 4.60
N ASP A 32 6.64 -1.96 4.11
CA ASP A 32 6.85 -3.19 3.34
C ASP A 32 6.45 -4.46 4.12
N MET A 33 6.58 -4.46 5.45
CA MET A 33 6.13 -5.59 6.27
C MET A 33 4.60 -5.80 6.21
N THR A 34 3.82 -4.73 6.13
CA THR A 34 2.35 -4.80 6.03
C THR A 34 1.93 -5.22 4.63
N SER A 35 2.53 -4.63 3.59
CA SER A 35 2.20 -4.93 2.19
C SER A 35 2.55 -6.37 1.80
N LEU A 36 3.62 -6.94 2.37
CA LEU A 36 4.05 -8.31 2.13
C LEU A 36 3.43 -9.35 3.08
N GLY A 37 2.87 -8.93 4.21
CA GLY A 37 2.23 -9.80 5.19
C GLY A 37 0.83 -10.24 4.76
N LEU A 38 0.02 -9.28 4.32
CA LEU A 38 -1.39 -9.50 3.96
C LEU A 38 -1.59 -10.55 2.84
N PRO A 39 -0.83 -10.57 1.73
CA PRO A 39 -0.98 -11.63 0.72
C PRO A 39 -0.69 -13.03 1.25
N ARG A 40 0.24 -13.13 2.21
CA ARG A 40 0.62 -14.41 2.83
C ARG A 40 -0.37 -14.89 3.88
N GLN A 41 -1.03 -13.97 4.57
CA GLN A 41 -1.97 -14.28 5.64
C GLN A 41 -3.40 -14.49 5.13
N ASP A 42 -3.87 -13.60 4.25
CA ASP A 42 -5.28 -13.52 3.85
C ASP A 42 -5.52 -13.90 2.39
N GLY A 43 -4.45 -14.14 1.60
CA GLY A 43 -4.54 -14.45 0.18
C GLY A 43 -5.04 -13.28 -0.68
N ALA A 44 -5.11 -12.06 -0.13
CA ALA A 44 -5.48 -10.86 -0.87
C ALA A 44 -4.24 -10.22 -1.51
N ALA A 45 -4.36 -9.81 -2.78
CA ALA A 45 -3.38 -8.90 -3.36
C ALA A 45 -3.46 -7.54 -2.66
N VAL A 46 -2.33 -6.85 -2.53
CA VAL A 46 -2.23 -5.54 -1.90
C VAL A 46 -1.71 -4.52 -2.90
N LEU A 47 -2.41 -3.39 -3.03
CA LEU A 47 -1.94 -2.19 -3.72
C LEU A 47 -1.58 -1.12 -2.68
N SER A 48 -0.28 -0.87 -2.49
CA SER A 48 0.20 0.27 -1.69
C SER A 48 0.21 1.54 -2.53
N ALA A 49 -0.56 2.52 -2.10
CA ALA A 49 -0.68 3.82 -2.72
C ALA A 49 0.44 4.75 -2.24
N ASP A 50 1.33 5.09 -3.17
CA ASP A 50 2.35 6.13 -2.95
C ASP A 50 1.73 7.49 -3.27
N TYR A 51 1.03 8.05 -2.28
CA TYR A 51 0.22 9.24 -2.49
C TYR A 51 1.06 10.51 -2.30
N ARG A 52 0.61 11.61 -2.93
CA ARG A 52 1.29 12.91 -2.83
C ARG A 52 1.17 13.45 -1.41
N LEU A 53 2.27 13.99 -0.90
CA LEU A 53 2.36 14.51 0.46
C LEU A 53 2.19 16.03 0.52
N ALA A 54 1.79 16.48 1.71
CA ALA A 54 1.84 17.87 2.11
C ALA A 54 3.28 18.23 2.55
N PRO A 55 3.71 19.49 2.37
CA PRO A 55 2.91 20.63 1.92
C PRO A 55 2.77 20.80 0.40
N GLU A 56 3.52 20.04 -0.40
CA GLU A 56 3.58 20.17 -1.87
C GLU A 56 2.21 19.92 -2.52
N THR A 57 1.43 19.02 -1.92
CA THR A 57 0.04 18.73 -2.27
C THR A 57 -0.84 18.85 -1.03
N ARG A 58 -1.57 19.97 -0.92
CA ARG A 58 -2.54 20.18 0.15
C ARG A 58 -3.87 19.47 -0.12
N PHE A 59 -4.57 19.11 0.94
CA PHE A 59 -5.95 18.62 0.87
C PHE A 59 -6.88 19.63 0.17
N PRO A 60 -7.88 19.20 -0.64
CA PRO A 60 -8.27 17.81 -1.00
C PRO A 60 -7.73 17.38 -2.38
N ARG A 61 -6.63 17.97 -2.84
CA ARG A 61 -6.17 17.92 -4.22
C ARG A 61 -5.99 16.51 -4.80
#